data_AF-A0A6M4GD23-F1
#
_entry.id   AF-A0A6M4GD23-F1
#
_cell.length_a   1.000
_cell.length_b   1.000
_cell.length_c   1.000
_cell.angle_alpha   90.00
_cell.angle_beta   90.00
_cell.angle_gamma   90.00
#
_symmetry.space_group_name_H-M   'P 1'
#
loop_
_entity.id
_entity.type
_entity.pdbx_description
1 polymer ?
#
loop_
_entity_poly.entity_id
_entity_poly.type
_entity_poly.pdbx_seq_one_letter_code
_entity_poly.pdbx_strand_id
1 'polypeptide(L)'
;MPGTATALVLAGKRDGATDPLALAADVTHKCLVPVAGQPMLVHVIEALAASPRIGEIRVAIEDVAVLDALPQLRGLRNTGRLVAIPARPNLVDSVLAAADGARFPLLITTADNVLLTPDALAEMLDGCAAQGANAGVAFTRRASVLAAHPQGQRKFYRFADDEFSNCNTYWLKDAKALAAAETFRSGGQFVKHPMRIIGAFGLINLIRFRFGIGTLGQAFARFSRRFRMVIAPVILSDGAVAIDVDNARSHGVASELLERRLARVEAA
;
A
#
# COMPACT_ATOMS: atom_id res chain seq x y z
N MET A 1 -7.33 -21.85 -0.51
CA MET A 1 -8.63 -21.15 -0.58
C MET A 1 -8.73 -20.43 -1.93
N PRO A 2 -9.94 -20.22 -2.49
CA PRO A 2 -10.14 -19.96 -3.92
C PRO A 2 -9.89 -18.51 -4.36
N GLY A 3 -9.21 -17.69 -3.54
CA GLY A 3 -8.74 -16.39 -3.97
C GLY A 3 -7.58 -16.55 -4.97
N THR A 4 -7.62 -15.76 -6.04
CA THR A 4 -6.66 -15.87 -7.15
C THR A 4 -5.40 -15.03 -6.94
N ALA A 5 -5.42 -14.09 -6.00
CA ALA A 5 -4.29 -13.21 -5.70
C ALA A 5 -3.66 -13.53 -4.34
N THR A 6 -2.35 -13.26 -4.23
CA THR A 6 -1.64 -13.18 -2.94
C THR A 6 -1.52 -11.71 -2.54
N ALA A 7 -1.76 -11.41 -1.26
CA ALA A 7 -1.47 -10.10 -0.69
C ALA A 7 -0.14 -10.12 0.07
N LEU A 8 0.62 -9.05 -0.03
CA LEU A 8 1.84 -8.77 0.71
C LEU A 8 1.65 -7.49 1.52
N VAL A 9 1.73 -7.60 2.83
CA VAL A 9 1.74 -6.48 3.77
C VAL A 9 3.17 -6.20 4.20
N LEU A 10 3.63 -4.98 3.95
CA LEU A 10 4.92 -4.48 4.41
C LEU A 10 4.74 -3.90 5.82
N ALA A 11 5.26 -4.59 6.81
CA ALA A 11 5.07 -4.27 8.23
C ALA A 11 6.40 -3.99 8.98
N GLY A 12 7.51 -3.92 8.24
CA GLY A 12 8.83 -3.68 8.82
C GLY A 12 9.06 -2.26 9.30
N LYS A 13 10.08 -2.09 10.14
CA LYS A 13 10.59 -0.80 10.62
C LYS A 13 11.80 -0.34 9.80
N ARG A 14 12.13 0.95 9.87
CA ARG A 14 13.41 1.43 9.35
C ARG A 14 14.49 1.21 10.40
N ASP A 15 15.60 0.60 9.99
CA ASP A 15 16.75 0.37 10.87
C ASP A 15 17.19 1.66 11.58
N GLY A 16 17.36 1.56 12.91
CA GLY A 16 17.86 2.65 13.75
C GLY A 16 16.86 3.79 14.03
N ALA A 17 15.61 3.71 13.57
CA ALA A 17 14.59 4.70 13.85
C ALA A 17 13.50 4.13 14.77
N THR A 18 13.32 4.73 15.94
CA THR A 18 12.14 4.50 16.78
C THR A 18 10.98 5.33 16.24
N ASP A 19 9.87 4.67 15.91
CA ASP A 19 8.67 5.36 15.44
C ASP A 19 7.98 6.10 16.62
N PRO A 20 7.65 7.40 16.49
CA PRO A 20 7.03 8.15 17.57
C PRO A 20 5.68 7.60 18.05
N LEU A 21 4.88 7.00 17.15
CA LEU A 21 3.62 6.37 17.54
C LEU A 21 3.87 5.06 18.28
N ALA A 22 4.83 4.27 17.83
CA ALA A 22 5.21 3.03 18.52
C ALA A 22 5.71 3.33 19.94
N LEU A 23 6.54 4.36 20.10
CA LEU A 23 7.03 4.82 21.40
C LEU A 23 5.88 5.29 22.31
N ALA A 24 4.97 6.12 21.78
CA ALA A 24 3.85 6.63 22.55
C ALA A 24 2.85 5.54 22.99
N ALA A 25 2.74 4.46 22.21
CA ALA A 25 1.88 3.32 22.50
C ALA A 25 2.59 2.18 23.26
N ASP A 26 3.86 2.34 23.62
CA ASP A 26 4.70 1.32 24.27
C ASP A 26 4.72 -0.04 23.54
N VAL A 27 4.88 0.01 22.21
CA VAL A 27 4.95 -1.18 21.35
C VAL A 27 6.25 -1.20 20.53
N THR A 28 6.69 -2.40 20.15
CA THR A 28 7.96 -2.60 19.45
C THR A 28 7.94 -2.13 17.99
N HIS A 29 6.79 -2.14 17.33
CA HIS A 29 6.63 -1.81 15.92
C HIS A 29 5.42 -0.88 15.72
N LYS A 30 5.53 0.07 14.77
CA LYS A 30 4.43 0.97 14.39
C LYS A 30 3.16 0.21 14.01
N CYS A 31 3.31 -0.92 13.31
CA CYS A 31 2.19 -1.75 12.89
C CYS A 31 1.38 -2.37 14.04
N LEU A 32 1.90 -2.32 15.28
CA LEU A 32 1.22 -2.78 16.50
C LEU A 32 0.47 -1.67 17.24
N VAL A 33 0.66 -0.41 16.86
CA VAL A 33 -0.02 0.72 17.49
C VAL A 33 -1.54 0.52 17.36
N PRO A 34 -2.30 0.64 18.45
CA PRO A 34 -3.75 0.50 18.39
C PRO A 34 -4.38 1.70 17.71
N VAL A 35 -5.31 1.47 16.79
CA VAL A 35 -6.21 2.46 16.17
C VAL A 35 -7.62 1.95 16.38
N ALA A 36 -8.50 2.76 16.98
CA ALA A 36 -9.84 2.31 17.41
C ALA A 36 -9.80 0.98 18.22
N GLY A 37 -8.84 0.85 19.14
CA GLY A 37 -8.70 -0.32 20.03
C GLY A 37 -8.03 -1.57 19.43
N GLN A 38 -7.69 -1.57 18.13
CA GLN A 38 -7.11 -2.73 17.45
C GLN A 38 -5.78 -2.38 16.76
N PRO A 39 -4.75 -3.26 16.78
CA PRO A 39 -3.48 -2.99 16.13
C PRO A 39 -3.61 -2.68 14.63
N MET A 40 -2.84 -1.71 14.12
CA MET A 40 -2.88 -1.32 12.69
C MET A 40 -2.79 -2.52 11.74
N LEU A 41 -1.87 -3.44 12.01
CA LEU A 41 -1.65 -4.64 11.20
C LEU A 41 -2.90 -5.52 11.12
N VAL A 42 -3.66 -5.63 12.21
CA VAL A 42 -4.86 -6.46 12.27
C VAL A 42 -5.95 -5.89 11.37
N HIS A 43 -6.19 -4.57 11.40
CA HIS A 43 -7.14 -3.91 10.48
C HIS A 43 -6.84 -4.23 9.01
N VAL A 44 -5.58 -4.12 8.61
CA VAL A 44 -5.15 -4.39 7.23
C VAL A 44 -5.35 -5.87 6.86
N ILE A 45 -4.95 -6.79 7.74
CA ILE A 45 -5.09 -8.23 7.48
C ILE A 45 -6.55 -8.65 7.42
N GLU A 46 -7.42 -8.10 8.28
CA GLU A 46 -8.85 -8.38 8.26
C GLU A 46 -9.51 -7.89 6.97
N ALA A 47 -9.19 -6.68 6.50
CA ALA A 47 -9.67 -6.17 5.22
C ALA A 47 -9.24 -7.06 4.03
N LEU A 48 -7.98 -7.53 4.03
CA LEU A 48 -7.48 -8.47 3.04
C LEU A 48 -8.16 -9.84 3.13
N ALA A 49 -8.36 -10.35 4.35
CA ALA A 49 -8.96 -11.66 4.59
C ALA A 49 -10.46 -11.70 4.25
N ALA A 50 -11.15 -10.57 4.42
CA ALA A 50 -12.55 -10.38 4.04
C ALA A 50 -12.74 -10.29 2.52
N SER A 51 -11.68 -10.00 1.74
CA SER A 51 -11.77 -10.05 0.28
C SER A 51 -11.75 -11.50 -0.24
N PRO A 52 -12.78 -11.94 -0.99
CA PRO A 52 -12.82 -13.30 -1.54
C PRO A 52 -11.75 -13.53 -2.62
N ARG A 53 -11.14 -12.46 -3.15
CA ARG A 53 -10.11 -12.54 -4.19
C ARG A 53 -8.70 -12.78 -3.64
N ILE A 54 -8.50 -12.63 -2.33
CA ILE A 54 -7.20 -12.84 -1.68
C ILE A 54 -7.13 -14.25 -1.08
N GLY A 55 -6.34 -15.11 -1.71
CA GLY A 55 -6.20 -16.52 -1.32
C GLY A 55 -5.16 -16.75 -0.21
N GLU A 56 -4.14 -15.89 -0.15
CA GLU A 56 -3.01 -15.95 0.78
C GLU A 56 -2.56 -14.53 1.15
N ILE A 57 -2.17 -14.34 2.41
CA ILE A 57 -1.67 -13.07 2.94
C ILE A 57 -0.26 -13.33 3.47
N ARG A 58 0.71 -12.56 2.99
CA ARG A 58 2.10 -12.57 3.44
C ARG A 58 2.37 -11.28 4.19
N VAL A 59 3.08 -11.37 5.30
CA VAL A 59 3.50 -10.20 6.08
C VAL A 59 5.01 -10.18 6.14
N ALA A 60 5.64 -9.17 5.55
CA ALA A 60 7.07 -8.93 5.66
C ALA A 60 7.36 -8.09 6.91
N ILE A 61 8.00 -8.68 7.91
CA ILE A 61 8.35 -8.05 9.20
C ILE A 61 9.66 -8.61 9.74
N GLU A 62 10.47 -7.81 10.45
CA GLU A 62 11.77 -8.24 10.96
C GLU A 62 11.64 -9.36 12.01
N ASP A 63 10.72 -9.16 12.97
CA ASP A 63 10.40 -10.16 13.99
C ASP A 63 9.06 -10.82 13.67
N VAL A 64 9.12 -12.00 13.06
CA VAL A 64 7.93 -12.76 12.66
C VAL A 64 7.12 -13.27 13.86
N ALA A 65 7.72 -13.38 15.05
CA ALA A 65 7.04 -13.84 16.26
C ALA A 65 5.99 -12.82 16.74
N VAL A 66 6.11 -11.56 16.32
CA VAL A 66 5.11 -10.51 16.56
C VAL A 66 3.71 -10.94 16.10
N LEU A 67 3.60 -11.69 15.01
CA LEU A 67 2.30 -12.15 14.51
C LEU A 67 1.66 -13.21 15.41
N ASP A 68 2.47 -14.02 16.08
CA ASP A 68 1.97 -15.10 16.95
C ASP A 68 1.42 -14.54 18.27
N ALA A 69 1.87 -13.35 18.66
CA ALA A 69 1.37 -12.59 19.81
C ALA A 69 0.02 -11.90 19.56
N LEU A 70 -0.54 -11.94 18.34
CA LEU A 70 -1.82 -11.32 17.98
C LEU A 70 -2.95 -12.37 17.92
N PRO A 71 -3.80 -12.48 18.97
CA PRO A 71 -4.88 -13.48 19.00
C PRO A 71 -5.82 -13.43 17.80
N GLN A 72 -6.10 -12.23 17.28
CA GLN A 72 -6.97 -11.99 16.12
C GLN A 72 -6.49 -12.72 14.87
N LEU A 73 -5.17 -12.93 14.75
CA LEU A 73 -4.55 -13.52 13.56
C LEU A 73 -4.40 -15.04 13.65
N ARG A 74 -4.60 -15.64 14.83
CA ARG A 74 -4.34 -17.08 15.07
C ARG A 74 -5.11 -17.99 14.12
N GLY A 75 -6.36 -17.68 13.80
CA GLY A 75 -7.15 -18.48 12.86
C GLY A 75 -6.55 -18.49 11.44
N LEU A 76 -6.07 -17.34 10.96
CA LEU A 76 -5.42 -17.23 9.66
C LEU A 76 -4.03 -17.89 9.65
N ARG A 77 -3.30 -17.84 10.77
CA ARG A 77 -2.01 -18.54 10.95
C ARG A 77 -2.20 -20.05 10.91
N ASN A 78 -3.14 -20.58 11.70
CA ASN A 78 -3.41 -22.01 11.82
C ASN A 78 -3.88 -22.65 10.50
N THR A 79 -4.60 -21.90 9.68
CA THR A 79 -5.06 -22.35 8.36
C THR A 79 -3.99 -22.21 7.26
N GLY A 80 -2.82 -21.64 7.58
CA GLY A 80 -1.77 -21.33 6.61
C GLY A 80 -2.13 -20.19 5.65
N ARG A 81 -3.26 -19.50 5.85
CA ARG A 81 -3.66 -18.37 5.00
C ARG A 81 -2.83 -17.12 5.26
N LEU A 82 -2.26 -16.98 6.47
CA LEU A 82 -1.35 -15.91 6.86
C LEU A 82 0.07 -16.44 7.06
N VAL A 83 0.99 -16.00 6.20
CA VAL A 83 2.40 -16.40 6.19
C VAL A 83 3.27 -15.23 6.63
N ALA A 84 4.15 -15.46 7.60
CA ALA A 84 5.12 -14.46 8.04
C ALA A 84 6.42 -14.64 7.25
N ILE A 85 6.94 -13.54 6.71
CA ILE A 85 8.19 -13.52 5.94
C ILE A 85 9.16 -12.58 6.68
N PRO A 86 10.38 -13.01 7.00
CA PRO A 86 11.40 -12.12 7.54
C PRO A 86 11.68 -10.96 6.57
N ALA A 87 11.49 -9.73 7.03
CA ALA A 87 11.85 -8.54 6.27
C ALA A 87 13.38 -8.47 6.07
N ARG A 88 13.79 -7.74 5.03
CA ARG A 88 15.19 -7.47 4.68
C ARG A 88 15.50 -5.98 4.90
N PRO A 89 16.77 -5.60 5.10
CA PRO A 89 17.14 -4.20 5.33
C PRO A 89 16.71 -3.23 4.22
N ASN A 90 16.55 -3.72 2.98
CA ASN A 90 16.03 -2.95 1.86
C ASN A 90 14.58 -3.34 1.55
N LEU A 91 13.76 -2.34 1.23
CA LEU A 91 12.35 -2.53 0.88
C LEU A 91 12.15 -3.44 -0.35
N VAL A 92 12.95 -3.25 -1.40
CA VAL A 92 12.86 -4.07 -2.62
C VAL A 92 13.26 -5.51 -2.31
N ASP A 93 14.32 -5.72 -1.53
CA ASP A 93 14.74 -7.07 -1.14
C ASP A 93 13.69 -7.76 -0.25
N SER A 94 12.97 -7.00 0.59
CA SER A 94 11.84 -7.51 1.38
C SER A 94 10.68 -7.95 0.48
N VAL A 95 10.35 -7.15 -0.54
CA VAL A 95 9.30 -7.50 -1.51
C VAL A 95 9.68 -8.75 -2.30
N LEU A 96 10.94 -8.84 -2.77
CA LEU A 96 11.43 -10.02 -3.50
C LEU A 96 11.39 -11.28 -2.64
N ALA A 97 11.90 -11.19 -1.40
CA ALA A 97 11.86 -12.31 -0.46
C ALA A 97 10.42 -12.75 -0.15
N ALA A 98 9.50 -11.79 0.00
CA ALA A 98 8.10 -12.11 0.27
C ALA A 98 7.31 -12.57 -0.96
N ALA A 99 7.77 -12.25 -2.17
CA ALA A 99 7.19 -12.76 -3.41
C ALA A 99 7.71 -14.15 -3.80
N ASP A 100 8.82 -14.61 -3.20
CA ASP A 100 9.39 -15.93 -3.51
C ASP A 100 8.43 -17.06 -3.15
N GLY A 101 8.07 -17.88 -4.14
CA GLY A 101 7.03 -18.91 -4.00
C GLY A 101 5.61 -18.38 -3.83
N ALA A 102 5.35 -17.08 -4.00
CA ALA A 102 4.00 -16.52 -3.99
C ALA A 102 3.25 -16.85 -5.28
N ARG A 103 1.93 -17.02 -5.18
CA ARG A 103 1.07 -17.03 -6.35
C ARG A 103 0.85 -15.59 -6.82
N PHE A 104 0.75 -15.44 -8.13
CA PHE A 104 0.43 -14.18 -8.76
C PHE A 104 -1.03 -14.17 -9.24
N PRO A 105 -1.68 -13.00 -9.28
CA PRO A 105 -1.09 -11.68 -9.07
C PRO A 105 -0.79 -11.36 -7.59
N LEU A 106 0.19 -10.47 -7.38
CA LEU A 106 0.63 -10.02 -6.07
C LEU A 106 0.11 -8.60 -5.81
N LEU A 107 -0.75 -8.45 -4.80
CA LEU A 107 -1.17 -7.16 -4.26
C LEU A 107 -0.21 -6.78 -3.13
N ILE A 108 0.31 -5.57 -3.12
CA ILE A 108 1.24 -5.08 -2.09
C ILE A 108 0.62 -3.88 -1.39
N THR A 109 0.61 -3.89 -0.06
CA THR A 109 0.18 -2.75 0.78
C THR A 109 1.09 -2.60 2.00
N THR A 110 0.89 -1.55 2.78
CA THR A 110 1.61 -1.28 4.04
C THR A 110 0.72 -1.55 5.25
N ALA A 111 1.35 -1.82 6.39
CA ALA A 111 0.63 -2.12 7.63
C ALA A 111 -0.06 -0.91 8.30
N ASP A 112 0.22 0.31 7.83
CA ASP A 112 -0.37 1.57 8.31
C ASP A 112 -1.51 2.09 7.42
N ASN A 113 -1.89 1.35 6.36
CA ASN A 113 -3.06 1.62 5.54
C ASN A 113 -4.34 1.05 6.20
N VAL A 114 -4.60 1.46 7.44
CA VAL A 114 -5.64 0.86 8.31
C VAL A 114 -7.08 1.09 7.81
N LEU A 115 -7.27 2.00 6.85
CA LEU A 115 -8.57 2.34 6.29
C LEU A 115 -8.91 1.55 5.02
N LEU A 116 -8.01 0.66 4.57
CA LEU A 116 -8.23 -0.25 3.45
C LEU A 116 -9.50 -1.09 3.65
N THR A 117 -10.26 -1.29 2.58
CA THR A 117 -11.53 -2.03 2.59
C THR A 117 -11.58 -3.12 1.53
N PRO A 118 -12.42 -4.16 1.69
CA PRO A 118 -12.66 -5.15 0.64
C PRO A 118 -13.13 -4.55 -0.69
N ASP A 119 -13.92 -3.48 -0.66
CA ASP A 119 -14.41 -2.79 -1.85
C ASP A 119 -13.27 -2.06 -2.59
N ALA A 120 -12.40 -1.37 -1.86
CA ALA A 120 -11.22 -0.72 -2.44
C ALA A 120 -10.27 -1.75 -3.08
N LEU A 121 -10.16 -2.95 -2.49
CA LEU A 121 -9.41 -4.06 -3.07
C LEU A 121 -10.06 -4.58 -4.37
N ALA A 122 -11.39 -4.66 -4.42
CA ALA A 122 -12.11 -5.05 -5.62
C ALA A 122 -11.92 -4.02 -6.74
N GLU A 123 -12.08 -2.72 -6.45
CA GLU A 123 -11.82 -1.63 -7.39
C GLU A 123 -10.38 -1.66 -7.93
N MET A 124 -9.40 -1.92 -7.07
CA MET A 124 -8.00 -2.06 -7.47
C MET A 124 -7.83 -3.19 -8.49
N LEU A 125 -8.34 -4.38 -8.16
CA LEU A 125 -8.19 -5.57 -9.00
C LEU A 125 -8.95 -5.43 -10.33
N ASP A 126 -10.16 -4.91 -10.29
CA ASP A 126 -10.99 -4.68 -11.48
C ASP A 126 -10.39 -3.57 -12.37
N GLY A 127 -9.88 -2.50 -11.77
CA GLY A 127 -9.20 -1.42 -12.50
C GLY A 127 -7.92 -1.89 -13.19
N CYS A 128 -7.15 -2.78 -12.57
CA CYS A 128 -5.99 -3.42 -13.22
C CYS A 128 -6.41 -4.33 -14.37
N ALA A 129 -7.44 -5.16 -14.17
CA ALA A 129 -7.94 -6.07 -15.18
C ALA A 129 -8.50 -5.33 -16.41
N ALA A 130 -9.34 -4.31 -16.19
CA ALA A 130 -9.95 -3.50 -17.24
C ALA A 130 -8.92 -2.79 -18.12
N GLN A 131 -7.78 -2.40 -17.55
CA GLN A 131 -6.69 -1.75 -18.28
C GLN A 131 -5.68 -2.73 -18.88
N GLY A 132 -5.85 -4.04 -18.67
CA GLY A 132 -4.87 -5.05 -19.10
C GLY A 132 -3.49 -4.83 -18.47
N ALA A 133 -3.45 -4.31 -17.24
CA ALA A 133 -2.23 -3.87 -16.59
C ALA A 133 -1.26 -5.04 -16.31
N ASN A 134 0.04 -4.76 -16.40
CA ASN A 134 1.09 -5.60 -15.80
C ASN A 134 1.40 -5.14 -14.37
N ALA A 135 1.27 -3.84 -14.09
CA ALA A 135 1.42 -3.26 -12.77
C ALA A 135 0.36 -2.16 -12.54
N GLY A 136 -0.19 -2.11 -11.34
CA GLY A 136 -1.18 -1.13 -10.90
C GLY A 136 -0.67 -0.29 -9.74
N VAL A 137 -1.03 0.98 -9.71
CA VAL A 137 -0.79 1.89 -8.59
C VAL A 137 -2.11 2.57 -8.21
N ALA A 138 -2.54 2.38 -6.97
CA ALA A 138 -3.78 2.95 -6.47
C ALA A 138 -3.63 4.44 -6.13
N PHE A 139 -4.60 5.23 -6.56
CA PHE A 139 -4.76 6.63 -6.22
C PHE A 139 -6.19 6.93 -5.82
N THR A 140 -6.39 8.02 -5.08
CA THR A 140 -7.69 8.66 -4.89
C THR A 140 -7.61 10.11 -5.30
N ARG A 141 -8.75 10.68 -5.69
CA ARG A 141 -8.87 12.12 -5.99
C ARG A 141 -8.84 12.91 -4.70
N ARG A 142 -8.24 14.11 -4.72
CA ARG A 142 -8.21 15.03 -3.58
C ARG A 142 -9.61 15.28 -3.02
N ALA A 143 -10.60 15.46 -3.89
CA ALA A 143 -11.99 15.65 -3.48
C ALA A 143 -12.51 14.49 -2.61
N SER A 144 -12.27 13.23 -3.02
CA SER A 144 -12.64 12.05 -2.24
C SER A 144 -11.92 12.00 -0.90
N VAL A 145 -10.63 12.34 -0.85
CA VAL A 145 -9.85 12.34 0.40
C VAL A 145 -10.38 13.38 1.38
N LEU A 146 -10.66 14.60 0.91
CA LEU A 146 -11.21 15.66 1.75
C LEU A 146 -12.66 15.38 2.19
N ALA A 147 -13.43 14.68 1.35
CA ALA A 147 -14.77 14.21 1.71
C ALA A 147 -14.74 13.12 2.80
N ALA A 148 -13.72 12.24 2.77
CA ALA A 148 -13.50 11.28 3.85
C ALA A 148 -13.11 12.00 5.15
N HIS A 149 -12.04 12.81 5.12
CA HIS A 149 -11.67 13.65 6.25
C HIS A 149 -10.80 14.85 5.83
N PRO A 150 -11.17 16.10 6.19
CA PRO A 150 -10.48 17.30 5.72
C PRO A 150 -9.02 17.43 6.20
N GLN A 151 -8.65 16.72 7.27
CA GLN A 151 -7.28 16.72 7.82
C GLN A 151 -6.52 15.40 7.60
N GLY A 152 -7.10 14.44 6.87
CA GLY A 152 -6.53 13.10 6.70
C GLY A 152 -5.22 13.12 5.92
N GLN A 153 -5.18 13.86 4.81
CA GLN A 153 -4.02 13.96 3.94
C GLN A 153 -3.78 15.40 3.49
N ARG A 154 -2.51 15.78 3.37
CA ARG A 154 -2.08 17.11 2.89
C ARG A 154 -1.20 17.04 1.65
N LYS A 155 -0.65 15.87 1.33
CA LYS A 155 0.24 15.67 0.19
C LYS A 155 -0.58 15.20 -0.99
N PHE A 156 -0.68 16.03 -2.01
CA PHE A 156 -1.32 15.70 -3.27
C PHE A 156 -0.36 15.93 -4.43
N TYR A 157 -0.35 15.01 -5.38
CA TYR A 157 0.31 15.16 -6.66
C TYR A 157 -0.64 15.88 -7.61
N ARG A 158 -0.22 17.05 -8.09
CA ARG A 158 -1.01 17.85 -9.02
C ARG A 158 -0.74 17.40 -10.46
N PHE A 159 -1.81 17.18 -11.21
CA PHE A 159 -1.80 16.93 -12.65
C PHE A 159 -2.75 17.92 -13.34
N ALA A 160 -2.80 17.88 -14.68
CA ALA A 160 -3.66 18.78 -15.45
C ALA A 160 -5.16 18.47 -15.29
N ASP A 161 -5.52 17.22 -14.94
CA ASP A 161 -6.89 16.74 -14.81
C ASP A 161 -7.42 16.75 -13.37
N ASP A 162 -6.56 16.53 -12.37
CA ASP A 162 -6.95 16.57 -10.95
C ASP A 162 -5.70 16.60 -10.04
N GLU A 163 -5.94 16.60 -8.73
CA GLU A 163 -4.94 16.33 -7.69
C GLU A 163 -5.22 14.95 -7.07
N PHE A 164 -4.16 14.15 -6.89
CA PHE A 164 -4.28 12.76 -6.44
C PHE A 164 -3.38 12.47 -5.24
N SER A 165 -3.79 11.54 -4.37
CA SER A 165 -2.92 10.93 -3.37
C SER A 165 -2.77 9.45 -3.67
N ASN A 166 -1.59 8.90 -3.38
CA ASN A 166 -1.34 7.44 -3.45
C ASN A 166 -2.02 6.76 -2.24
N CYS A 167 -2.50 5.54 -2.43
CA CYS A 167 -3.18 4.72 -1.42
C CYS A 167 -2.30 3.62 -0.81
N ASN A 168 -0.98 3.72 -1.00
CA ASN A 168 0.02 2.70 -0.66
C ASN A 168 -0.33 1.28 -1.08
N THR A 169 -1.14 1.14 -2.13
CA THR A 169 -1.61 -0.15 -2.65
C THR A 169 -1.14 -0.30 -4.08
N TYR A 170 -0.44 -1.40 -4.34
CA TYR A 170 0.17 -1.72 -5.61
C TYR A 170 -0.25 -3.12 -6.03
N TRP A 171 -0.21 -3.38 -7.32
CA TRP A 171 -0.56 -4.69 -7.87
C TRP A 171 0.43 -5.09 -8.95
N LEU A 172 0.86 -6.34 -8.96
CA LEU A 172 1.76 -6.91 -9.94
C LEU A 172 1.13 -8.16 -10.53
N LYS A 173 1.00 -8.20 -11.85
CA LYS A 173 0.34 -9.30 -12.56
C LYS A 173 1.07 -10.63 -12.40
N ASP A 174 2.39 -10.60 -12.49
CA ASP A 174 3.24 -11.78 -12.60
C ASP A 174 4.69 -11.49 -12.15
N ALA A 175 5.53 -12.53 -12.12
CA ALA A 175 6.94 -12.42 -11.77
C ALA A 175 7.75 -11.52 -12.73
N LYS A 176 7.31 -11.34 -13.98
CA LYS A 176 7.99 -10.43 -14.93
C LYS A 176 7.75 -8.97 -14.53
N ALA A 177 6.54 -8.64 -14.09
CA ALA A 177 6.22 -7.32 -13.53
C ALA A 177 7.05 -7.03 -12.27
N LEU A 178 7.25 -8.03 -11.42
CA LEU A 178 8.13 -7.91 -10.24
C LEU A 178 9.61 -7.70 -10.63
N ALA A 179 10.15 -8.46 -11.58
CA ALA A 179 11.53 -8.29 -12.05
C ALA A 179 11.77 -6.92 -12.69
N ALA A 180 10.76 -6.36 -13.38
CA ALA A 180 10.86 -4.99 -13.87
C ALA A 180 10.86 -3.97 -12.72
N ALA A 181 10.11 -4.21 -11.64
CA ALA A 181 10.20 -3.39 -10.44
C ALA A 181 11.59 -3.49 -9.77
N GLU A 182 12.28 -4.63 -9.86
CA GLU A 182 13.66 -4.79 -9.41
C GLU A 182 14.66 -3.93 -10.18
N THR A 183 14.37 -3.49 -11.42
CA THR A 183 15.24 -2.52 -12.11
C THR A 183 15.34 -1.19 -11.34
N PHE A 184 14.37 -0.91 -10.46
CA PHE A 184 14.40 0.19 -9.50
C PHE A 184 15.12 -0.14 -8.17
N ARG A 185 15.65 -1.34 -7.96
CA ARG A 185 16.48 -1.72 -6.80
C ARG A 185 17.70 -0.81 -6.67
N SER A 186 18.30 -0.47 -7.80
CA SER A 186 19.37 0.53 -7.86
C SER A 186 18.88 1.91 -7.37
N GLY A 187 17.57 2.19 -7.48
CA GLY A 187 16.76 3.33 -7.00
C GLY A 187 16.84 3.69 -5.52
N GLY A 188 17.11 2.73 -4.64
CA GLY A 188 17.28 3.00 -3.20
C GLY A 188 18.46 3.94 -2.91
N GLN A 189 19.47 3.95 -3.79
CA GLN A 189 20.55 4.95 -3.78
C GLN A 189 20.20 6.24 -4.56
N PHE A 190 19.10 6.27 -5.33
CA PHE A 190 18.71 7.43 -6.15
C PHE A 190 18.15 8.56 -5.30
N VAL A 191 17.56 8.24 -4.13
CA VAL A 191 17.19 9.24 -3.11
C VAL A 191 18.43 10.01 -2.63
N LYS A 192 19.61 9.37 -2.66
CA LYS A 192 20.90 10.00 -2.33
C LYS A 192 21.54 10.71 -3.52
N HIS A 193 21.12 10.44 -4.76
CA HIS A 193 21.75 10.93 -6.00
C HIS A 193 20.74 11.38 -7.07
N PRO A 194 20.25 12.65 -7.02
CA PRO A 194 19.16 13.14 -7.87
C PRO A 194 19.44 13.11 -9.38
N MET A 195 20.71 13.13 -9.80
CA MET A 195 21.10 13.01 -11.22
C MET A 195 20.73 11.66 -11.85
N ARG A 196 20.65 10.59 -11.07
CA ARG A 196 20.22 9.27 -11.57
C ARG A 196 18.69 9.18 -11.71
N ILE A 197 17.94 9.92 -10.90
CA ILE A 197 16.49 10.11 -11.09
C ILE A 197 16.24 10.79 -12.44
N ILE A 198 17.02 11.81 -12.79
CA ILE A 198 16.93 12.47 -14.10
C ILE A 198 17.23 11.50 -15.26
N GLY A 199 18.21 10.60 -15.11
CA GLY A 199 18.53 9.59 -16.13
C GLY A 199 17.48 8.48 -16.28
N ALA A 200 16.89 8.01 -15.18
CA ALA A 200 15.85 6.97 -15.22
C ALA A 200 14.48 7.52 -15.64
N PHE A 201 14.11 8.69 -15.12
CA PHE A 201 12.80 9.31 -15.30
C PHE A 201 12.75 10.22 -16.53
N GLY A 202 13.88 10.78 -16.95
CA GLY A 202 13.99 11.82 -17.98
C GLY A 202 13.68 13.21 -17.42
N LEU A 203 14.57 14.17 -17.66
CA LEU A 203 14.46 15.55 -17.15
C LEU A 203 13.10 16.20 -17.46
N ILE A 204 12.58 15.99 -18.67
CA ILE A 204 11.28 16.51 -19.12
C ILE A 204 10.13 15.94 -18.30
N ASN A 205 10.18 14.66 -17.92
CA ASN A 205 9.12 14.04 -17.12
C ASN A 205 9.16 14.55 -15.67
N LEU A 206 10.35 14.83 -15.14
CA LEU A 206 10.51 15.43 -13.81
C LEU A 206 10.00 16.87 -13.77
N ILE A 207 10.31 17.68 -14.79
CA ILE A 207 9.74 19.02 -14.96
C ILE A 207 8.22 18.95 -15.04
N ARG A 208 7.68 18.08 -15.89
CA ARG A 208 6.23 17.92 -16.04
C ARG A 208 5.56 17.46 -14.74
N PHE A 209 6.13 16.50 -14.02
CA PHE A 209 5.62 16.07 -12.73
C PHE A 209 5.67 17.18 -11.69
N ARG A 210 6.76 17.95 -11.62
CA ARG A 210 6.90 19.08 -10.70
C ARG A 210 5.90 20.19 -10.97
N PHE A 211 5.62 20.49 -12.24
CA PHE A 211 4.72 21.56 -12.64
C PHE A 211 3.28 21.07 -12.94
N GLY A 212 2.98 19.79 -12.69
CA GLY A 212 1.66 19.19 -12.96
C GLY A 212 1.24 19.22 -14.43
N ILE A 213 2.20 19.18 -15.35
CA ILE A 213 1.95 19.26 -16.80
C ILE A 213 1.58 17.87 -17.33
N GLY A 214 0.35 17.75 -17.84
CA GLY A 214 -0.24 16.53 -18.37
C GLY A 214 -1.11 15.80 -17.36
N THR A 215 -1.97 14.90 -17.84
CA THR A 215 -2.88 14.12 -16.99
C THR A 215 -2.18 12.96 -16.30
N LEU A 216 -2.78 12.41 -15.24
CA LEU A 216 -2.26 11.20 -14.58
C LEU A 216 -2.12 10.04 -15.57
N GLY A 217 -3.15 9.81 -16.40
CA GLY A 217 -3.12 8.78 -17.44
C GLY A 217 -1.98 8.98 -18.45
N GLN A 218 -1.72 10.22 -18.88
CA GLN A 218 -0.60 10.53 -19.78
C GLN A 218 0.78 10.32 -19.11
N ALA A 219 0.89 10.54 -17.79
CA ALA A 219 2.10 10.21 -17.05
C ALA A 219 2.33 8.70 -17.03
N PHE A 220 1.30 7.91 -16.73
CA PHE A 220 1.39 6.45 -16.71
C PHE A 220 1.59 5.82 -18.08
N ALA A 221 1.01 6.37 -19.16
CA ALA A 221 1.31 5.93 -20.52
C ALA A 221 2.78 6.16 -20.91
N ARG A 222 3.41 7.23 -20.39
CA ARG A 222 4.86 7.46 -20.57
C ARG A 222 5.68 6.45 -19.77
N PHE A 223 5.33 6.17 -18.52
CA PHE A 223 6.00 5.11 -17.75
C PHE A 223 5.86 3.76 -18.46
N SER A 224 4.67 3.43 -18.92
CA SER A 224 4.40 2.19 -19.64
C SER A 224 5.33 1.98 -20.83
N ARG A 225 5.49 3.01 -21.68
CA ARG A 225 6.42 2.96 -22.82
C ARG A 225 7.88 2.82 -22.39
N ARG A 226 8.29 3.49 -21.32
CA ARG A 226 9.67 3.48 -20.82
C ARG A 226 10.07 2.11 -20.25
N PHE A 227 9.13 1.41 -19.60
CA PHE A 227 9.35 0.10 -19.01
C PHE A 227 8.93 -1.06 -19.92
N ARG A 228 8.28 -0.76 -21.06
CA ARG A 228 7.72 -1.75 -21.99
C ARG A 228 6.72 -2.69 -21.31
N MET A 229 5.89 -2.12 -20.44
CA MET A 229 4.83 -2.81 -19.70
C MET A 229 3.63 -1.90 -19.56
N VAL A 230 2.43 -2.44 -19.39
CA VAL A 230 1.26 -1.63 -19.04
C VAL A 230 1.28 -1.33 -17.55
N ILE A 231 1.67 -0.11 -17.19
CA ILE A 231 1.61 0.40 -15.82
C ILE A 231 0.40 1.34 -15.76
N ALA A 232 -0.56 1.02 -14.90
CA ALA A 232 -1.85 1.69 -14.84
C ALA A 232 -2.07 2.40 -13.50
N PRO A 233 -2.56 3.66 -13.50
CA PRO A 233 -3.14 4.25 -12.32
C PRO A 233 -4.56 3.69 -12.15
N VAL A 234 -4.93 3.32 -10.92
CA VAL A 234 -6.30 2.91 -10.59
C VAL A 234 -6.87 3.92 -9.59
N ILE A 235 -7.96 4.58 -9.96
CA ILE A 235 -8.61 5.57 -9.10
C ILE A 235 -9.64 4.86 -8.23
N LEU A 236 -9.36 4.78 -6.94
CA LEU A 236 -10.28 4.26 -5.94
C LEU A 236 -11.28 5.33 -5.52
N SER A 237 -12.52 4.92 -5.27
CA SER A 237 -13.64 5.81 -4.95
C SER A 237 -13.56 6.35 -3.51
N ASP A 238 -13.25 5.49 -2.55
CA ASP A 238 -13.10 5.85 -1.14
C ASP A 238 -11.78 6.59 -0.89
N GLY A 239 -11.85 7.88 -0.61
CA GLY A 239 -10.67 8.69 -0.29
C GLY A 239 -9.98 8.32 1.02
N ALA A 240 -10.64 7.60 1.93
CA ALA A 240 -10.08 7.20 3.22
C ALA A 240 -8.83 6.31 3.07
N VAL A 241 -8.77 5.51 2.00
CA VAL A 241 -7.65 4.57 1.73
C VAL A 241 -6.34 5.25 1.31
N ALA A 242 -6.32 6.58 1.21
CA ALA A 242 -5.10 7.39 1.01
C ALA A 242 -4.63 8.11 2.28
N ILE A 243 -5.23 7.78 3.43
CA ILE A 243 -4.88 8.33 4.74
C ILE A 243 -4.10 7.27 5.52
N ASP A 244 -2.78 7.38 5.49
CA ASP A 244 -1.89 6.51 6.26
C ASP A 244 -1.68 7.01 7.69
N VAL A 245 -1.50 6.09 8.63
CA VAL A 245 -1.26 6.44 10.03
C VAL A 245 0.22 6.73 10.29
N ASP A 246 0.70 7.91 9.92
CA ASP A 246 2.10 8.33 10.09
C ASP A 246 2.41 9.14 11.35
N ASN A 247 1.40 9.75 11.98
CA ASN A 247 1.60 10.66 13.11
C ASN A 247 0.31 10.77 13.93
N ALA A 248 0.38 11.45 15.08
CA ALA A 248 -0.74 11.61 15.99
C ALA A 248 -2.01 12.18 15.31
N ARG A 249 -1.86 13.10 14.34
CA ARG A 249 -3.01 13.63 13.59
C ARG A 249 -3.69 12.54 12.77
N SER A 250 -2.94 11.85 11.90
CA SER A 250 -3.57 10.83 11.05
C SER A 250 -4.01 9.59 11.82
N HIS A 251 -3.41 9.32 12.98
CA HIS A 251 -3.90 8.35 13.96
C HIS A 251 -5.29 8.70 14.50
N GLY A 252 -5.48 9.96 14.93
CA GLY A 252 -6.80 10.44 15.37
C GLY A 252 -7.83 10.38 14.25
N VAL A 253 -7.46 10.81 13.04
CA VAL A 253 -8.34 10.73 11.86
C VAL A 253 -8.75 9.30 11.53
N ALA A 254 -7.79 8.37 11.51
CA ALA A 254 -8.08 6.97 11.21
C ALA A 254 -8.99 6.33 12.27
N SER A 255 -8.77 6.65 13.55
CA SER A 255 -9.63 6.19 14.64
C SER A 255 -11.07 6.69 14.46
N GLU A 256 -11.25 7.99 14.25
CA GLU A 256 -12.57 8.61 14.01
C GLU A 256 -13.31 7.97 12.82
N LEU A 257 -12.59 7.72 11.72
CA LEU A 257 -13.18 7.10 10.53
C LEU A 257 -13.58 5.64 10.75
N LEU A 258 -12.76 4.86 11.47
CA LEU A 258 -13.09 3.48 11.81
C LEU A 258 -14.28 3.39 12.78
N GLU A 259 -14.31 4.23 13.81
CA GLU A 259 -15.43 4.32 14.76
C GLU A 259 -16.74 4.68 14.05
N ARG A 260 -16.71 5.62 13.10
CA ARG A 260 -17.88 5.95 12.26
C ARG A 260 -18.35 4.78 11.40
N ARG A 261 -17.44 3.97 10.87
CA ARG A 261 -17.78 2.78 10.08
C ARG A 261 -18.45 1.73 10.97
N LEU A 262 -17.92 1.48 12.16
CA LEU A 262 -18.52 0.56 13.15
C LEU A 262 -19.93 0.99 13.54
N ALA A 263 -20.12 2.26 13.90
CA ALA A 263 -21.44 2.78 14.26
C ALA A 263 -22.48 2.66 13.14
N ARG A 264 -22.06 2.76 11.86
CA ARG A 264 -22.96 2.55 10.71
C ARG A 264 -23.35 1.08 10.52
N VAL A 265 -22.44 0.16 10.80
CA VAL A 265 -22.72 -1.28 10.74
C VAL A 265 -23.66 -1.70 11.87
N GLU A 266 -23.48 -1.16 13.08
CA GLU A 266 -24.37 -1.43 14.23
C GLU A 266 -25.78 -0.86 14.04
N ALA A 267 -25.91 0.22 13.25
CA ALA A 267 -27.19 0.86 12.96
C ALA A 267 -27.94 0.25 11.76
N ALA A 268 -27.33 -0.65 10.99
CA ALA A 268 -27.88 -1.26 9.78
C ALA A 268 -28.44 -2.66 10.04
#